data_AF-A0AAX6R1E7-F1
#
_entry.id   AF-A0AAX6R1E7-F1
#
_cell.length_a   1.000
_cell.length_b   1.000
_cell.length_c   1.000
_cell.angle_alpha   90.00
_cell.angle_beta   90.00
_cell.angle_gamma   90.00
#
_symmetry.space_group_name_H-M   'P 1'
#
loop_
_entity.id
_entity.type
_entity.pdbx_description
1 polymer ?
#
loop_
_entity_poly.entity_id
_entity_poly.type
_entity_poly.pdbx_seq_one_letter_code
_entity_poly.pdbx_strand_id
1 'polypeptide(L)'
;MAWVAAGARDARSCILYITEADLVAGNGYRKRLVRIRNSHNLQGIVVVEKTQMSEQYFPNIQKFTVLDLGMVLLPVANQTEASCLIVQLVQEQTKEPNKNPFLRKKRAVLSEPFLLRTVQQIPGVGKVKALLLLQKFPSIQQLSNASIQELEPVVGQAVAQHIHVFFTQSR
;
A
#
# COMPACT_ATOMS: atom_id res chain seq x y z
N MET A 1 0.07 26.51 -25.95
CA MET A 1 -0.59 25.97 -24.74
C MET A 1 -1.15 24.60 -25.08
N ALA A 2 -0.51 23.52 -24.64
CA ALA A 2 -0.97 22.16 -24.89
C ALA A 2 -1.24 21.47 -23.55
N TRP A 3 -2.49 21.09 -23.34
CA TRP A 3 -2.92 20.26 -22.21
C TRP A 3 -2.97 18.81 -22.69
N VAL A 4 -2.32 17.90 -21.95
CA VAL A 4 -2.52 16.46 -22.12
C VAL A 4 -3.29 15.96 -20.91
N ALA A 5 -4.56 15.62 -21.12
CA ALA A 5 -5.42 15.03 -20.13
C ALA A 5 -5.08 13.54 -19.98
N ALA A 6 -4.61 13.13 -18.81
CA ALA A 6 -4.51 11.72 -18.42
C ALA A 6 -5.48 11.47 -17.26
N GLY A 7 -6.51 10.68 -17.53
CA GLY A 7 -7.57 10.37 -16.58
C GLY A 7 -7.09 9.53 -15.40
N ALA A 8 -6.94 10.20 -14.24
CA ALA A 8 -7.09 9.64 -12.90
C ALA A 8 -7.13 10.78 -11.89
N ARG A 9 -8.24 11.55 -11.80
CA ARG A 9 -8.38 12.79 -10.98
C ARG A 9 -7.15 13.70 -11.11
N ASP A 10 -7.25 14.70 -11.98
CA ASP A 10 -6.25 15.74 -12.30
C ASP A 10 -5.75 16.51 -11.04
N ALA A 11 -5.07 15.81 -10.14
CA ALA A 11 -4.47 16.35 -8.94
C ALA A 11 -3.16 16.99 -9.38
N ARG A 12 -3.18 18.31 -9.46
CA ARG A 12 -1.98 19.07 -9.79
C ARG A 12 -1.03 18.92 -8.61
N SER A 13 0.22 18.54 -8.88
CA SER A 13 1.25 18.49 -7.84
C SER A 13 1.91 19.86 -7.72
N CYS A 14 2.17 20.32 -6.50
CA CYS A 14 2.99 21.50 -6.25
C CYS A 14 4.08 21.19 -5.24
N ILE A 15 5.21 21.89 -5.35
CA ILE A 15 6.34 21.77 -4.43
C ILE A 15 6.37 23.00 -3.51
N LEU A 16 6.44 22.76 -2.20
CA LEU A 16 6.57 23.78 -1.17
C LEU A 16 7.97 23.69 -0.58
N TYR A 17 8.83 24.63 -0.97
CA TYR A 17 10.19 24.71 -0.45
C TYR A 17 10.21 25.50 0.86
N ILE A 18 10.85 24.94 1.90
CA ILE A 18 11.04 25.55 3.21
C ILE A 18 12.54 25.63 3.46
N THR A 19 13.02 26.86 3.59
CA THR A 19 14.44 27.13 3.83
C THR A 19 14.82 26.85 5.28
N GLU A 20 16.12 26.75 5.54
CA GLU A 20 16.67 26.70 6.89
C GLU A 20 16.16 27.88 7.74
N ALA A 21 16.20 29.09 7.15
CA ALA A 21 15.73 30.31 7.80
C ALA A 21 14.24 30.26 8.16
N ASP A 22 13.38 29.74 7.28
CA ASP A 22 11.94 29.59 7.56
C ASP A 22 11.67 28.61 8.70
N LEU A 23 12.50 27.56 8.80
CA LEU A 23 12.36 26.53 9.82
C LEU A 23 12.84 27.03 11.18
N VAL A 24 13.89 27.86 11.22
CA VAL A 24 14.41 28.51 12.44
C VAL A 24 13.52 29.69 12.88
N ALA A 25 12.95 30.46 11.95
CA ALA A 25 12.08 31.60 12.23
C ALA A 25 10.75 31.21 12.91
N GLY A 26 10.42 29.93 12.95
CA GLY A 26 9.27 29.38 13.67
C GLY A 26 8.15 28.92 12.73
N ASN A 27 6.90 29.22 13.07
CA ASN A 27 5.74 28.55 12.47
C ASN A 27 5.13 29.27 11.26
N GLY A 28 5.85 30.21 10.62
CA GLY A 28 5.35 31.00 9.49
C GLY A 28 4.89 30.15 8.30
N TYR A 29 5.60 29.06 8.02
CA TYR A 29 5.27 28.13 6.94
C TYR A 29 3.95 27.36 7.16
N ARG A 30 3.48 27.20 8.42
CA ARG A 30 2.33 26.33 8.73
C ARG A 30 1.05 26.81 8.08
N LYS A 31 0.77 28.11 8.08
CA LYS A 31 -0.41 28.69 7.43
C LYS A 31 -0.43 28.40 5.93
N ARG A 32 0.75 28.41 5.28
CA ARG A 32 0.90 28.08 3.86
C ARG A 32 0.61 26.60 3.61
N LEU A 33 1.13 25.70 4.45
CA LEU A 33 0.88 24.25 4.34
C LEU A 33 -0.60 23.92 4.50
N VAL A 34 -1.27 24.46 5.53
CA VAL A 34 -2.71 24.26 5.76
C VAL A 34 -3.54 24.77 4.59
N ARG A 35 -3.18 25.94 4.02
CA ARG A 35 -3.88 26.50 2.86
C ARG A 35 -3.82 25.56 1.64
N ILE A 36 -2.64 25.00 1.35
CA ILE A 36 -2.50 24.03 0.26
C ILE A 36 -3.27 22.75 0.56
N ARG A 37 -3.19 22.24 1.80
CA ARG A 37 -3.90 21.02 2.19
C ARG A 37 -5.42 21.13 2.03
N ASN A 38 -5.97 22.32 2.27
CA ASN A 38 -7.40 22.62 2.12
C ASN A 38 -7.83 22.84 0.67
N SER A 39 -6.90 22.86 -0.29
CA SER A 39 -7.22 22.98 -1.71
C SER A 39 -7.62 21.62 -2.29
N HIS A 40 -8.80 21.53 -2.90
CA HIS A 40 -9.37 20.23 -3.32
C HIS A 40 -8.65 19.56 -4.50
N ASN A 41 -7.92 20.31 -5.33
CA ASN A 41 -7.31 19.82 -6.58
C ASN A 41 -5.77 19.87 -6.57
N LEU A 42 -5.15 20.09 -5.42
CA LEU A 42 -3.71 20.32 -5.33
C LEU A 42 -3.07 19.38 -4.30
N GLN A 43 -2.10 18.58 -4.74
CA GLN A 43 -1.28 17.75 -3.87
C GLN A 43 0.05 18.43 -3.60
N GLY A 44 0.26 18.85 -2.34
CA GLY A 44 1.51 19.51 -1.94
C GLY A 44 2.57 18.51 -1.49
N ILE A 45 3.76 18.60 -2.10
CA ILE A 45 5.00 17.95 -1.66
C ILE A 45 5.84 19.02 -0.98
N VAL A 46 6.23 18.79 0.27
CA VAL A 46 7.04 19.72 1.05
C VAL A 46 8.51 19.29 0.96
N VAL A 47 9.38 20.20 0.56
CA VAL A 47 10.84 20.00 0.56
C VAL A 47 11.42 20.95 1.61
N VAL A 48 12.20 20.42 2.54
CA VAL A 48 12.73 21.19 3.67
C VAL A 48 14.24 21.04 3.78
N GLU A 49 14.94 22.16 3.97
CA GLU A 49 16.38 22.15 4.26
C GLU A 49 16.62 21.61 5.68
N LYS A 50 17.16 20.39 5.77
CA LYS A 50 17.60 19.75 7.00
C LYS A 50 19.12 19.83 7.08
N THR A 51 19.62 20.84 7.78
CA THR A 51 21.04 21.09 8.05
C THR A 51 21.33 20.85 9.53
N GLN A 52 22.60 21.00 9.95
CA GLN A 52 22.97 20.96 11.37
C GLN A 52 22.21 22.01 12.20
N MET A 53 21.94 23.19 11.64
CA MET A 53 21.25 24.28 12.33
C MET A 53 19.74 24.04 12.46
N SER A 54 19.11 23.45 11.42
CA SER A 54 17.67 23.21 11.39
C SER A 54 17.24 21.85 11.94
N GLU A 55 18.18 20.93 12.21
CA GLU A 55 17.90 19.57 12.65
C GLU A 55 17.02 19.49 13.91
N GLN A 56 17.25 20.37 14.89
CA GLN A 56 16.46 20.43 16.12
C GLN A 56 14.96 20.75 15.89
N TYR A 57 14.64 21.44 14.79
CA TYR A 57 13.27 21.83 14.44
C TYR A 57 12.58 20.81 13.52
N PHE A 58 13.36 19.91 12.90
CA PHE A 58 12.87 18.93 11.93
C PHE A 58 11.78 17.98 12.49
N PRO A 59 11.88 17.42 13.72
CA PRO A 59 10.83 16.55 14.26
C PRO A 59 9.46 17.22 14.35
N ASN A 60 9.44 18.51 14.69
CA ASN A 60 8.20 19.28 14.85
C ASN A 60 7.51 19.49 13.49
N ILE A 61 8.27 19.85 12.45
CA ILE A 61 7.72 20.00 11.10
C ILE A 61 7.33 18.65 10.49
N GLN A 62 8.06 17.56 10.78
CA GLN A 62 7.71 16.22 10.32
C GLN A 62 6.38 15.76 10.93
N LYS A 63 6.21 15.91 12.25
CA LYS A 63 4.94 15.59 12.92
C LYS A 63 3.79 16.37 12.29
N PHE A 64 3.95 17.69 12.16
CA PHE A 64 2.91 18.55 11.60
C PHE A 64 2.58 18.22 10.14
N THR A 65 3.59 18.03 9.29
CA THR A 65 3.39 17.86 7.85
C THR A 65 2.91 16.45 7.50
N VAL A 66 3.53 15.43 8.08
CA VAL A 66 3.28 14.04 7.72
C VAL A 66 2.14 13.45 8.54
N LEU A 67 2.14 13.65 9.86
CA LEU A 67 1.14 13.03 10.75
C LEU A 67 -0.13 13.86 10.83
N ASP A 68 -0.01 15.18 11.04
CA ASP A 68 -1.20 16.03 11.25
C ASP A 68 -1.88 16.41 9.91
N LEU A 69 -1.11 16.74 8.86
CA LEU A 69 -1.66 17.14 7.56
C LEU A 69 -1.76 16.01 6.52
N GLY A 70 -1.01 14.90 6.69
CA GLY A 70 -0.96 13.81 5.73
C GLY A 70 -0.30 14.18 4.40
N MET A 71 0.63 15.14 4.41
CA MET A 71 1.39 15.58 3.24
C MET A 71 2.76 14.89 3.16
N VAL A 72 3.35 14.88 1.97
CA VAL A 72 4.71 14.33 1.76
C VAL A 72 5.74 15.36 2.22
N LEU A 73 6.74 14.93 2.99
CA LEU A 73 7.88 15.75 3.42
C LEU A 73 9.19 15.08 2.98
N LEU A 74 10.05 15.84 2.29
CA LEU A 74 11.34 15.39 1.80
C LEU A 74 12.45 16.29 2.36
N PRO A 75 13.32 15.77 3.26
CA PRO A 75 14.48 16.52 3.73
C PRO A 75 15.57 16.59 2.67
N VAL A 76 16.25 17.73 2.58
CA VAL A 76 17.42 17.95 1.72
C VAL A 76 18.49 18.72 2.51
N ALA A 77 19.76 18.44 2.29
CA ALA A 77 20.85 19.13 2.98
C ALA A 77 21.15 20.51 2.38
N ASN A 78 20.85 20.71 1.09
CA ASN A 78 21.12 21.96 0.37
C ASN A 78 20.25 22.07 -0.91
N GLN A 79 20.34 23.23 -1.57
CA GLN A 79 19.61 23.53 -2.80
C GLN A 79 20.03 22.66 -4.00
N THR A 80 21.29 22.21 -4.05
CA THR A 80 21.75 21.31 -5.12
C THR A 80 21.04 19.96 -5.03
N GLU A 81 20.97 19.37 -3.82
CA GLU A 81 20.20 18.15 -3.59
C GLU A 81 18.71 18.35 -3.88
N ALA A 82 18.14 19.49 -3.47
CA ALA A 82 16.77 19.86 -3.81
C ALA A 82 16.54 19.89 -5.33
N SER A 83 17.48 20.45 -6.09
CA SER A 83 17.38 20.52 -7.54
C SER A 83 17.35 19.12 -8.19
N CYS A 84 18.26 18.23 -7.78
CA CYS A 84 18.30 16.85 -8.26
C CYS A 84 17.03 16.08 -7.90
N LEU A 85 16.53 16.28 -6.67
CA LEU A 85 15.31 15.65 -6.20
C LEU A 85 14.08 16.13 -6.99
N ILE A 86 13.97 17.43 -7.28
CA ILE A 86 12.88 17.99 -8.09
C ILE A 86 12.93 17.42 -9.51
N VAL A 87 14.10 17.31 -10.12
CA VAL A 87 14.26 16.67 -11.44
C VAL A 87 13.74 15.22 -11.40
N GLN A 88 14.10 14.46 -10.36
CA GLN A 88 13.61 13.09 -10.20
C GLN A 88 12.08 13.04 -10.02
N LEU A 89 11.49 13.95 -9.25
CA LEU A 89 10.03 14.02 -9.06
C LEU A 89 9.30 14.27 -10.39
N VAL A 90 9.81 15.18 -11.22
CA VAL A 90 9.23 15.46 -12.54
C VAL A 90 9.35 14.24 -13.46
N GLN A 91 10.50 13.55 -13.44
CA GLN A 91 10.69 12.32 -14.20
C GLN A 91 9.71 11.23 -13.76
N GLU A 92 9.50 11.04 -12.46
CA GLU A 92 8.54 10.06 -11.95
C GLU A 92 7.09 10.43 -12.28
N GLN A 93 6.73 11.71 -12.22
CA GLN A 93 5.38 12.17 -12.55
C GLN A 93 5.06 12.08 -14.05
N THR A 94 6.08 12.17 -14.91
CA THR A 94 5.92 12.08 -16.38
C THR A 94 5.90 10.62 -16.86
N LYS A 95 6.39 9.67 -16.06
CA LYS A 95 6.37 8.25 -16.41
C LYS A 95 4.95 7.69 -16.29
N GLU A 96 4.63 6.77 -17.20
CA GLU A 96 3.43 5.94 -17.11
C GLU A 96 3.32 5.28 -15.72
N PRO A 97 2.17 5.37 -15.01
CA PRO A 97 2.01 4.81 -13.67
C PRO A 97 2.35 3.32 -13.55
N ASN A 98 2.18 2.55 -14.64
CA ASN A 98 2.49 1.13 -14.69
C ASN A 98 4.00 0.80 -14.65
N LYS A 99 4.87 1.79 -14.89
CA LYS A 99 6.32 1.63 -14.75
C LYS A 99 6.76 1.62 -13.30
N ASN A 100 5.97 2.22 -12.41
CA ASN A 100 6.23 2.12 -10.98
C ASN A 100 5.89 0.68 -10.51
N PRO A 101 6.86 -0.11 -10.03
CA PRO A 101 6.64 -1.51 -9.66
C PRO A 101 5.68 -1.67 -8.48
N PHE A 102 5.50 -0.63 -7.66
CA PHE A 102 4.57 -0.60 -6.53
C PHE A 102 3.14 -0.25 -6.94
N LEU A 103 2.95 0.42 -8.08
CA LEU A 103 1.62 0.73 -8.63
C LEU A 103 1.18 -0.27 -9.70
N ARG A 104 2.08 -1.16 -10.13
CA ARG A 104 1.77 -2.21 -11.10
C ARG A 104 0.66 -3.09 -10.55
N LYS A 105 -0.55 -2.90 -11.09
CA LYS A 105 -1.71 -3.76 -10.84
C LYS A 105 -1.43 -5.16 -11.42
N LYS A 106 -0.70 -5.99 -10.67
CA LYS A 106 -0.67 -7.43 -10.95
C LYS A 106 -2.05 -7.95 -10.59
N ARG A 107 -2.83 -8.37 -11.58
CA ARG A 107 -3.96 -9.26 -11.28
C ARG A 107 -3.38 -10.45 -10.54
N ALA A 108 -3.79 -10.64 -9.29
CA ALA A 108 -3.49 -11.86 -8.57
C ALA A 108 -4.23 -12.98 -9.30
N VAL A 109 -3.59 -13.55 -10.32
CA VAL A 109 -4.02 -14.83 -10.86
C VAL A 109 -3.74 -15.80 -9.73
N LEU A 110 -4.78 -16.20 -9.00
CA LEU A 110 -4.70 -17.25 -8.00
C LEU A 110 -4.22 -18.49 -8.74
N SER A 111 -2.94 -18.83 -8.60
CA SER A 111 -2.41 -20.03 -9.22
C SER A 111 -2.84 -21.24 -8.38
N GLU A 112 -3.21 -22.33 -9.06
CA GLU A 112 -3.60 -23.60 -8.42
C GLU A 112 -2.65 -24.06 -7.30
N PRO A 113 -1.32 -23.84 -7.37
CA PRO A 113 -0.42 -24.15 -6.26
C PRO A 113 -0.74 -23.43 -4.94
N PHE A 114 -1.22 -22.18 -4.97
CA PHE A 114 -1.59 -21.45 -3.76
C PHE A 114 -2.89 -22.00 -3.16
N LEU A 115 -3.83 -22.37 -4.01
CA LEU A 115 -5.10 -22.96 -3.59
C LEU A 115 -4.83 -24.31 -2.90
N LEU A 116 -3.98 -25.14 -3.51
CA LEU A 116 -3.53 -26.42 -2.95
C LEU A 116 -2.78 -26.23 -1.61
N ARG A 117 -1.86 -25.26 -1.54
CA ARG A 117 -1.14 -24.94 -0.28
C ARG A 117 -2.09 -24.47 0.82
N THR A 118 -3.17 -23.76 0.47
CA THR A 118 -4.19 -23.31 1.43
C THR A 118 -4.96 -24.49 2.00
N VAL A 119 -5.38 -25.44 1.16
CA VAL A 119 -6.06 -26.67 1.62
C VAL A 119 -5.14 -27.55 2.47
N GLN A 120 -3.83 -27.56 2.21
CA GLN A 120 -2.86 -28.26 3.06
C GLN A 120 -2.70 -27.68 4.48
N GLN A 121 -3.15 -26.44 4.73
CA GLN A 121 -3.12 -25.88 6.08
C GLN A 121 -4.20 -26.49 7.00
N ILE A 122 -5.16 -27.22 6.42
CA ILE A 122 -6.21 -27.88 7.20
C ILE A 122 -5.60 -29.07 7.96
N PRO A 123 -5.83 -29.19 9.27
CA PRO A 123 -5.28 -30.29 10.07
C PRO A 123 -5.66 -31.66 9.50
N GLY A 124 -4.65 -32.52 9.29
CA GLY A 124 -4.86 -33.88 8.74
C GLY A 124 -4.99 -33.95 7.22
N VAL A 125 -4.88 -32.82 6.50
CA VAL A 125 -4.92 -32.76 5.03
C VAL A 125 -3.50 -32.58 4.47
N GLY A 126 -2.90 -33.67 4.03
CA GLY A 126 -1.61 -33.64 3.31
C GLY A 126 -1.75 -33.34 1.81
N LYS A 127 -0.63 -33.38 1.07
CA LYS A 127 -0.58 -33.14 -0.39
C LYS A 127 -1.60 -33.95 -1.19
N VAL A 128 -1.68 -35.26 -0.94
CA VAL A 128 -2.56 -36.17 -1.69
C VAL A 128 -4.02 -35.89 -1.39
N LYS A 129 -4.38 -35.73 -0.11
CA LYS A 129 -5.76 -35.43 0.30
C LYS A 129 -6.21 -34.06 -0.20
N ALA A 130 -5.32 -33.06 -0.19
CA ALA A 130 -5.61 -31.73 -0.72
C ALA A 130 -5.96 -31.78 -2.22
N LEU A 131 -5.22 -32.56 -3.02
CA LEU A 131 -5.50 -32.74 -4.44
C LEU A 131 -6.87 -33.40 -4.68
N LEU A 132 -7.18 -34.48 -3.96
CA LEU A 132 -8.45 -35.18 -4.11
C LEU A 132 -9.64 -34.33 -3.66
N LEU A 133 -9.48 -33.57 -2.57
CA LEU A 133 -10.50 -32.61 -2.12
C LEU A 133 -10.75 -31.53 -3.17
N LEU A 134 -9.70 -31.02 -3.83
CA LEU A 134 -9.85 -30.00 -4.86
C LEU A 134 -10.38 -30.52 -6.19
N GLN A 135 -10.19 -31.81 -6.49
CA GLN A 135 -10.86 -32.45 -7.62
C GLN A 135 -12.38 -32.57 -7.40
N LYS A 136 -12.81 -32.85 -6.16
CA LYS A 136 -14.23 -32.97 -5.81
C LYS A 136 -14.89 -31.61 -5.52
N PHE A 137 -14.16 -30.70 -4.90
CA PHE A 137 -14.60 -29.36 -4.52
C PHE A 137 -13.66 -28.31 -5.14
N PRO A 138 -13.93 -27.83 -6.37
CA PRO A 138 -13.02 -26.96 -7.11
C PRO A 138 -12.81 -25.57 -6.50
N SER A 139 -13.53 -25.21 -5.43
CA SER A 139 -13.34 -23.95 -4.70
C SER A 139 -13.28 -24.17 -3.19
N ILE A 140 -12.55 -23.28 -2.50
CA ILE A 140 -12.49 -23.28 -1.02
C ILE A 140 -13.88 -23.04 -0.43
N GLN A 141 -14.73 -22.24 -1.08
CA GLN A 141 -16.11 -22.00 -0.66
C GLN A 141 -16.95 -23.30 -0.67
N GLN A 142 -16.85 -24.10 -1.73
CA GLN A 142 -17.54 -25.39 -1.79
C GLN A 142 -16.98 -26.37 -0.75
N LEU A 143 -15.66 -26.37 -0.54
CA LEU A 143 -15.02 -27.19 0.50
C LEU A 143 -15.51 -26.81 1.91
N SER A 144 -15.68 -25.51 2.18
CA SER A 144 -16.14 -25.04 3.49
C SER A 144 -17.61 -25.36 3.77
N ASN A 145 -18.44 -25.45 2.73
CA ASN A 145 -19.87 -25.77 2.84
C ASN A 145 -20.16 -27.27 2.71
N ALA A 146 -19.14 -28.10 2.46
CA ALA A 146 -19.31 -29.52 2.28
C ALA A 146 -19.76 -30.20 3.59
N SER A 147 -20.73 -31.10 3.46
CA SER A 147 -21.18 -31.92 4.58
C SER A 147 -20.17 -33.03 4.91
N ILE A 148 -20.23 -33.57 6.13
CA ILE A 148 -19.35 -34.66 6.57
C ILE A 148 -19.49 -35.88 5.64
N GLN A 149 -20.71 -36.18 5.20
CA GLN A 149 -21.01 -37.30 4.29
C GLN A 149 -20.35 -37.14 2.91
N GLU A 150 -20.20 -35.90 2.43
CA GLU A 150 -19.55 -35.63 1.14
C GLU A 150 -18.03 -35.67 1.24
N LEU A 151 -17.47 -35.36 2.42
CA LEU A 151 -16.04 -35.39 2.71
C LEU A 151 -15.50 -36.80 3.01
N GLU A 152 -16.30 -37.62 3.71
CA GLU A 152 -15.95 -38.99 4.11
C GLU A 152 -15.36 -39.87 3.00
N PRO A 153 -15.94 -39.96 1.78
CA PRO A 153 -15.40 -40.82 0.71
C PRO A 153 -14.01 -40.38 0.20
N VAL A 154 -13.57 -39.16 0.51
CA VAL A 154 -12.29 -38.61 0.03
C VAL A 154 -11.18 -38.73 1.08
N VAL A 155 -11.51 -38.50 2.35
CA VAL A 155 -10.50 -38.37 3.42
C VAL A 155 -10.67 -39.33 4.60
N GLY A 156 -11.80 -40.05 4.66
CA GLY A 156 -12.22 -40.90 5.77
C GLY A 156 -12.92 -40.13 6.89
N GLN A 157 -13.70 -40.84 7.71
CA GLN A 157 -14.64 -40.25 8.67
C GLN A 157 -13.98 -39.31 9.69
N ALA A 158 -12.86 -39.72 10.29
CA ALA A 158 -12.17 -38.90 11.29
C ALA A 158 -11.65 -37.57 10.70
N VAL A 159 -11.11 -37.61 9.49
CA VAL A 159 -10.59 -36.40 8.83
C VAL A 159 -11.73 -35.54 8.29
N ALA A 160 -12.82 -36.13 7.80
CA ALA A 160 -14.02 -35.41 7.38
C ALA A 160 -14.63 -34.60 8.53
N GLN A 161 -14.73 -35.20 9.72
CA GLN A 161 -15.16 -34.50 10.93
C GLN A 161 -14.21 -33.37 11.31
N HIS A 162 -12.89 -33.59 11.29
CA HIS A 162 -11.91 -32.54 11.59
C HIS A 162 -11.98 -31.36 10.62
N ILE A 163 -12.16 -31.63 9.32
CA ILE A 163 -12.32 -30.58 8.29
C ILE A 163 -13.63 -29.80 8.54
N HIS A 164 -14.73 -30.49 8.78
CA HIS A 164 -16.02 -29.84 9.00
C HIS A 164 -16.01 -29.00 10.28
N VAL A 165 -15.45 -29.52 11.37
CA VAL A 165 -15.25 -28.79 12.63
C VAL A 165 -14.32 -27.59 12.41
N PHE A 166 -13.23 -27.73 11.64
CA PHE A 166 -12.33 -26.63 11.32
C PHE A 166 -13.06 -25.43 10.65
N PHE A 167 -14.06 -25.68 9.81
CA PHE A 167 -14.83 -24.62 9.14
C PHE A 167 -16.03 -24.10 9.95
N THR A 168 -16.65 -24.94 10.78
CA THR A 168 -17.91 -24.60 11.50
C THR A 168 -17.70 -24.17 12.95
N GLN A 169 -16.57 -24.53 13.56
CA GLN A 169 -16.28 -24.18 14.93
C GLN A 169 -16.00 -22.68 15.02
N SER A 170 -17.00 -21.94 15.51
CA SER A 170 -16.86 -20.53 15.83
C SER A 170 -15.95 -20.41 17.06
N ARG A 171 -14.88 -19.61 16.96
CA ARG A 171 -14.09 -19.18 18.11
C ARG A 171 -14.74 -17.99 18.80
#